data_AF-A0A5J4ISM6-F1
#
_entry.id   AF-A0A5J4ISM6-F1
#
_cell.length_a   1.000
_cell.length_b   1.000
_cell.length_c   1.000
_cell.angle_alpha   90.00
_cell.angle_beta   90.00
_cell.angle_gamma   90.00
#
_symmetry.space_group_name_H-M   'P 1'
#
loop_
_entity.id
_entity.type
_entity.pdbx_description
1 polymer ?
#
loop_
_entity_poly.entity_id
_entity_poly.type
_entity_poly.pdbx_seq_one_letter_code
_entity_poly.pdbx_strand_id
1 'polypeptide(L)'
;MKNLKQTFKVILILGVFSLLMVSCLNDPQTGAPPTEDIVQPDNIIPVSQAKEMYDEYTEKKVPLLSQIEPNNGLEYHPTRYIEYSLEDLKHYIDYIESESEKAKVDISGVRIYLGAYPDADKFNSGGKIKYPNQESILITPIAKNNGEEMAYFTRSNKVGGERYPVFTKGLGKELLTVNGFRTRKMNTGSMLPFLTVQDTTEDRSLTMNRGFVVPPPKNDDDFNSQN
;
A
#
# COMPACT_ATOMS: atom_id res chain seq x y z
N MET A 1 39.21 9.28 69.43
CA MET A 1 37.97 9.96 68.97
C MET A 1 37.88 10.19 67.45
N LYS A 2 38.96 10.08 66.65
CA LYS A 2 38.88 10.27 65.18
C LYS A 2 38.21 9.10 64.44
N ASN A 3 38.41 7.86 64.90
CA ASN A 3 37.87 6.67 64.23
C ASN A 3 36.35 6.46 64.44
N LEU A 4 35.76 7.04 65.49
CA LEU A 4 34.31 6.94 65.74
C LEU A 4 33.51 7.85 64.81
N LYS A 5 34.04 9.01 64.44
CA LYS A 5 33.41 9.93 63.47
C LYS A 5 33.52 9.41 62.03
N GLN A 6 34.57 8.64 61.74
CA GLN A 6 34.78 8.04 60.42
C GLN A 6 33.91 6.81 60.21
N THR A 7 33.74 5.95 61.23
CA THR A 7 32.76 4.85 61.18
C THR A 7 31.32 5.37 61.12
N PHE A 8 30.99 6.47 61.82
CA PHE A 8 29.66 7.08 61.73
C PHE A 8 29.34 7.64 60.34
N LYS A 9 30.33 8.23 59.64
CA LYS A 9 30.17 8.69 58.25
C LYS A 9 29.98 7.53 57.26
N VAL A 10 30.70 6.42 57.45
CA VAL A 10 30.56 5.23 56.59
C VAL A 10 29.19 4.57 56.79
N ILE A 11 28.69 4.50 58.03
CA ILE A 11 27.36 3.96 58.34
C ILE A 11 26.25 4.86 57.78
N LEU A 12 26.42 6.19 57.83
CA LEU A 12 25.46 7.14 57.26
C LEU A 12 25.40 7.04 55.73
N ILE A 13 26.52 6.80 55.05
CA ILE A 13 26.59 6.62 53.59
C ILE A 13 25.99 5.27 53.16
N LEU A 14 26.24 4.19 53.92
CA LEU A 14 25.63 2.88 53.65
C LEU A 14 24.11 2.85 53.93
N GLY A 15 23.63 3.60 54.92
CA GLY A 15 22.20 3.75 55.19
C GLY A 15 21.46 4.48 54.06
N VAL A 16 22.06 5.54 53.50
CA VAL A 16 21.49 6.28 52.35
C VAL A 16 21.49 5.43 51.07
N PHE A 17 22.47 4.56 50.88
CA PHE A 17 22.51 3.65 49.73
C PHE A 17 21.47 2.50 49.83
N SER A 18 21.15 2.06 51.05
CA SER A 18 20.11 1.05 51.30
C SER A 18 18.69 1.59 51.06
N LEU A 19 18.46 2.89 51.31
CA LEU A 19 17.19 3.56 51.02
C LEU A 19 16.90 3.77 49.52
N LEU A 20 17.92 3.64 48.65
CA LEU A 20 17.73 3.75 47.19
C LEU A 20 17.32 2.42 46.52
N MET A 21 17.39 1.29 47.23
CA MET A 21 17.00 -0.02 46.70
C MET A 21 15.57 -0.45 47.07
N VAL A 22 14.85 0.35 47.87
CA VAL A 22 13.44 0.09 48.29
C VAL A 22 12.46 0.99 47.53
N SER A 23 12.70 1.25 46.25
CA SER A 23 11.74 1.91 45.34
C SER A 23 11.36 1.07 44.11
N CYS A 24 11.68 -0.24 44.12
CA CYS A 24 11.26 -1.17 43.06
C CYS A 24 10.46 -2.37 43.60
N LEU A 25 9.56 -2.14 44.55
CA LEU A 25 8.63 -3.18 45.04
C LEU A 25 7.24 -2.60 45.33
N ASN A 26 6.74 -1.74 44.45
CA ASN A 26 5.32 -1.39 44.39
C ASN A 26 4.99 -0.88 42.98
N ASP A 27 4.77 -1.80 42.06
CA ASP A 27 3.86 -1.55 40.96
C ASP A 27 3.00 -2.80 40.72
N PRO A 28 1.99 -3.08 41.55
CA PRO A 28 0.90 -3.92 41.12
C PRO A 28 -0.03 -3.01 40.32
N GLN A 29 0.27 -2.81 39.03
CA GLN A 29 -0.67 -2.67 37.91
C GLN A 29 0.11 -2.76 36.59
N THR A 30 0.41 -3.99 36.19
CA THR A 30 0.44 -4.36 34.77
C THR A 30 -0.97 -4.19 34.18
N GLY A 31 -1.43 -2.94 34.09
CA GLY A 31 -2.43 -2.56 33.13
C GLY A 31 -1.70 -2.45 31.81
N ALA A 32 -1.86 -3.44 30.93
CA ALA A 32 -1.72 -3.17 29.51
C ALA A 32 -2.47 -1.85 29.21
N PRO A 33 -1.92 -0.94 28.38
CA PRO A 33 -2.68 0.24 27.97
C PRO A 33 -4.08 -0.25 27.57
N PRO A 34 -5.17 0.44 27.98
CA PRO A 34 -6.52 0.03 27.62
C PRO A 34 -6.49 -0.27 26.13
N THR A 35 -6.73 -1.53 25.79
CA THR A 35 -6.92 -1.92 24.42
C THR A 35 -8.21 -1.21 24.09
N GLU A 36 -8.11 -0.02 23.50
CA GLU A 36 -9.25 0.67 22.95
C GLU A 36 -9.86 -0.36 22.01
N ASP A 37 -11.05 -0.87 22.35
CA ASP A 37 -11.71 -1.89 21.56
C ASP A 37 -11.90 -1.28 20.17
N ILE A 38 -11.05 -1.69 19.23
CA ILE A 38 -11.11 -1.25 17.84
C ILE A 38 -12.44 -1.78 17.32
N VAL A 39 -13.43 -0.88 17.23
CA VAL A 39 -14.75 -1.23 16.71
C VAL A 39 -14.57 -1.75 15.30
N GLN A 40 -15.17 -2.91 15.04
CA GLN A 40 -15.14 -3.53 13.72
C GLN A 40 -15.65 -2.53 12.67
N PRO A 41 -14.90 -2.29 11.58
CA PRO A 41 -15.38 -1.45 10.49
C PRO A 41 -16.71 -1.96 9.91
N ASP A 42 -17.62 -1.03 9.62
CA ASP A 42 -18.98 -1.33 9.12
C ASP A 42 -19.00 -2.03 7.75
N ASN A 43 -17.88 -1.99 7.02
CA ASN A 43 -17.73 -2.56 5.68
C ASN A 43 -17.18 -4.00 5.66
N ILE A 44 -17.02 -4.65 6.82
CA ILE A 44 -16.64 -6.06 6.89
C ILE A 44 -17.89 -6.94 6.68
N ILE A 45 -17.85 -7.77 5.63
CA ILE A 45 -18.92 -8.72 5.30
C ILE A 45 -18.77 -10.06 6.05
N PRO A 46 -19.86 -10.81 6.27
CA PRO A 46 -19.79 -12.17 6.81
C PRO A 46 -19.02 -13.13 5.89
N VAL A 47 -18.37 -14.15 6.47
CA VAL A 47 -17.62 -15.17 5.73
C VAL A 47 -18.49 -15.91 4.70
N SER A 48 -19.76 -16.20 5.03
CA SER A 48 -20.69 -16.85 4.11
C SER A 48 -20.96 -16.00 2.86
N GLN A 49 -21.11 -14.68 3.03
CA GLN A 49 -21.29 -13.75 1.92
C GLN A 49 -20.01 -13.66 1.06
N ALA A 50 -18.83 -13.64 1.69
CA ALA A 50 -17.55 -13.66 0.96
C ALA A 50 -17.40 -14.94 0.11
N LYS A 51 -17.78 -16.10 0.67
CA LYS A 51 -17.79 -17.38 -0.06
C LYS A 51 -18.75 -17.36 -1.25
N GLU A 52 -19.99 -16.89 -1.05
CA GLU A 52 -20.98 -16.79 -2.13
C GLU A 52 -20.45 -15.94 -3.30
N MET A 53 -19.82 -14.81 -3.01
CA MET A 53 -19.20 -13.95 -4.02
C MET A 53 -18.01 -14.63 -4.74
N TYR A 54 -17.19 -15.39 -4.01
CA TYR A 54 -16.07 -16.15 -4.58
C TYR A 54 -16.55 -17.28 -5.50
N ASP A 55 -17.55 -18.04 -5.06
CA ASP A 55 -18.13 -19.15 -5.81
C ASP A 55 -18.81 -18.62 -7.09
N GLU A 56 -19.57 -17.52 -7.01
CA GLU A 56 -20.19 -16.87 -8.18
C GLU A 56 -19.16 -16.45 -9.24
N TYR A 57 -18.02 -15.89 -8.84
CA TYR A 57 -16.93 -15.58 -9.76
C TYR A 57 -16.34 -16.86 -10.37
N THR A 58 -16.14 -17.90 -9.55
CA THR A 58 -15.61 -19.19 -9.98
C THR A 58 -16.51 -19.87 -11.01
N GLU A 59 -17.81 -19.92 -10.76
CA GLU A 59 -18.75 -20.67 -11.59
C GLU A 59 -19.12 -19.91 -12.86
N LYS A 60 -19.17 -18.57 -12.82
CA LYS A 60 -19.66 -17.76 -13.95
C LYS A 60 -18.58 -16.97 -14.67
N LYS A 61 -17.60 -16.39 -13.96
CA LYS A 61 -16.59 -15.52 -14.61
C LYS A 61 -15.42 -16.32 -15.13
N VAL A 62 -14.88 -17.26 -14.35
CA VAL A 62 -13.71 -18.05 -14.77
C VAL A 62 -13.92 -18.76 -16.11
N PRO A 63 -15.02 -19.50 -16.36
CA PRO A 63 -15.20 -20.21 -17.62
C PRO A 63 -15.35 -19.27 -18.82
N LEU A 64 -15.93 -18.08 -18.63
CA LEU A 64 -16.08 -17.08 -19.69
C LEU A 64 -14.73 -16.45 -20.04
N LEU A 65 -13.94 -16.06 -19.04
CA LEU A 65 -12.62 -15.46 -19.22
C LEU A 65 -11.65 -16.44 -19.89
N SER A 66 -11.68 -17.71 -19.47
CA SER A 66 -10.91 -18.79 -20.11
C SER A 66 -11.28 -19.07 -21.58
N GLN A 67 -12.48 -18.70 -22.03
CA GLN A 67 -12.90 -18.90 -23.42
C GLN A 67 -12.49 -17.75 -24.36
N ILE A 68 -12.40 -16.52 -23.84
CA ILE A 68 -12.21 -15.33 -24.66
C ILE A 68 -10.73 -14.94 -24.81
N GLU A 69 -9.87 -15.32 -23.88
CA GLU A 69 -8.46 -14.95 -23.92
C GLU A 69 -7.66 -15.88 -24.85
N PRO A 70 -6.74 -15.34 -25.67
CA PRO A 70 -6.00 -16.12 -26.64
C PRO A 70 -5.08 -17.14 -25.93
N ASN A 71 -5.40 -18.42 -26.08
CA ASN A 71 -4.49 -19.51 -25.75
C ASN A 71 -3.36 -19.53 -26.78
N ASN A 72 -2.30 -18.76 -26.54
CA ASN A 72 -1.05 -18.75 -27.31
C ASN A 72 -0.23 -20.07 -27.17
N GLY A 73 -0.93 -21.22 -27.07
CA GLY A 73 -0.38 -22.52 -26.71
C GLY A 73 -0.19 -22.74 -25.21
N LEU A 74 -0.52 -21.74 -24.38
CA LEU A 74 -0.52 -21.81 -22.92
C LEU A 74 -1.95 -21.72 -22.41
N GLU A 75 -2.27 -22.49 -21.36
CA GLU A 75 -3.56 -22.45 -20.69
C GLU A 75 -3.72 -21.09 -20.00
N TYR A 76 -4.71 -20.30 -20.43
CA TYR A 76 -5.07 -19.06 -19.75
C TYR A 76 -5.85 -19.37 -18.47
N HIS A 77 -5.32 -18.89 -17.35
CA HIS A 77 -6.00 -18.94 -16.08
C HIS A 77 -6.36 -17.51 -15.62
N PRO A 78 -7.65 -17.21 -15.41
CA PRO A 78 -8.09 -15.88 -14.98
C PRO A 78 -7.50 -15.50 -13.62
N THR A 79 -7.23 -14.21 -13.42
CA THR A 79 -6.74 -13.70 -12.13
C THR A 79 -7.79 -13.93 -11.04
N ARG A 80 -7.34 -14.43 -9.88
CA ARG A 80 -8.20 -14.69 -8.71
C ARG A 80 -8.04 -13.65 -7.62
N TYR A 81 -6.81 -13.21 -7.40
CA TYR A 81 -6.48 -12.21 -6.39
C TYR A 81 -5.26 -11.41 -6.83
N ILE A 82 -5.11 -10.23 -6.21
CA ILE A 82 -3.96 -9.37 -6.34
C ILE A 82 -3.49 -9.09 -4.92
N GLU A 83 -2.25 -9.43 -4.64
CA GLU A 83 -1.69 -9.34 -3.30
C GLU A 83 -0.68 -8.18 -3.24
N TYR A 84 -0.72 -7.44 -2.14
CA TYR A 84 0.32 -6.51 -1.73
C TYR A 84 0.73 -6.86 -0.30
N SER A 85 2.01 -6.70 0.01
CA SER A 85 2.40 -6.75 1.42
C SER A 85 1.76 -5.58 2.16
N LEU A 86 1.44 -5.77 3.45
CA LEU A 86 0.92 -4.69 4.28
C LEU A 86 1.91 -3.51 4.36
N GLU A 87 3.22 -3.81 4.30
CA GLU A 87 4.29 -2.81 4.26
C GLU A 87 4.22 -1.97 2.98
N ASP A 88 4.10 -2.60 1.81
CA ASP A 88 3.99 -1.89 0.54
C ASP A 88 2.74 -1.01 0.47
N LEU A 89 1.61 -1.50 0.99
CA LEU A 89 0.37 -0.72 1.08
C LEU A 89 0.55 0.50 1.96
N LYS A 90 1.09 0.35 3.17
CA LYS A 90 1.35 1.48 4.08
C LYS A 90 2.31 2.49 3.46
N HIS A 91 3.41 2.01 2.87
CA HIS A 91 4.36 2.88 2.18
C HIS A 91 3.71 3.65 1.02
N TYR A 92 2.82 3.01 0.28
CA TYR A 92 2.05 3.67 -0.78
C TYR A 92 1.12 4.75 -0.21
N ILE A 93 0.42 4.49 0.89
CA ILE A 93 -0.42 5.49 1.58
C ILE A 93 0.42 6.68 2.04
N ASP A 94 1.55 6.45 2.74
CA ASP A 94 2.46 7.52 3.17
C ASP A 94 2.96 8.36 1.97
N TYR A 95 3.26 7.69 0.85
CA TYR A 95 3.72 8.35 -0.36
C TYR A 95 2.64 9.25 -0.98
N ILE A 96 1.41 8.77 -1.14
CA ILE A 96 0.34 9.60 -1.72
C ILE A 96 -0.06 10.73 -0.77
N GLU A 97 -0.05 10.53 0.54
CA GLU A 97 -0.27 11.60 1.53
C GLU A 97 0.80 12.70 1.41
N SER A 98 2.07 12.32 1.37
CA SER A 98 3.19 13.26 1.20
C SER A 98 3.11 14.04 -0.11
N GLU A 99 2.74 13.38 -1.21
CA GLU A 99 2.58 14.06 -2.50
C GLU A 99 1.36 15.00 -2.53
N SER A 100 0.30 14.66 -1.80
CA SER A 100 -0.92 15.47 -1.69
C SER A 100 -0.69 16.71 -0.85
N GLU A 101 0.05 16.60 0.25
CA GLU A 101 0.47 17.74 1.07
C GLU A 101 1.29 18.75 0.24
N LYS A 102 2.26 18.27 -0.55
CA LYS A 102 3.05 19.11 -1.47
C LYS A 102 2.19 19.79 -2.53
N ALA A 103 1.09 19.16 -2.92
CA ALA A 103 0.13 19.67 -3.89
C ALA A 103 -0.99 20.50 -3.25
N LYS A 104 -1.01 20.65 -1.92
CA LYS A 104 -2.04 21.35 -1.15
C LYS A 104 -3.44 20.78 -1.43
N VAL A 105 -3.55 19.45 -1.46
CA VAL A 105 -4.80 18.71 -1.66
C VAL A 105 -5.06 17.78 -0.49
N ASP A 106 -6.30 17.82 -0.01
CA ASP A 106 -6.79 16.89 1.00
C ASP A 106 -7.27 15.60 0.33
N ILE A 107 -6.53 14.51 0.56
CA ILE A 107 -6.91 13.18 0.08
C ILE A 107 -8.18 12.71 0.80
N SER A 108 -9.19 12.29 0.04
CA SER A 108 -10.45 11.76 0.57
C SER A 108 -10.48 10.24 0.63
N GLY A 109 -9.59 9.58 -0.13
CA GLY A 109 -9.43 8.13 -0.14
C GLY A 109 -8.68 7.63 -1.36
N VAL A 110 -8.90 6.37 -1.69
CA VAL A 110 -8.36 5.71 -2.88
C VAL A 110 -9.47 5.15 -3.75
N ARG A 111 -9.27 5.19 -5.07
CA ARG A 111 -10.14 4.54 -6.05
C ARG A 111 -9.38 3.40 -6.72
N ILE A 112 -10.05 2.25 -6.78
CA ILE A 112 -9.52 1.04 -7.41
C ILE A 112 -10.22 0.90 -8.77
N TYR A 113 -9.45 1.04 -9.86
CA TYR A 113 -9.90 0.75 -11.20
C TYR A 113 -9.52 -0.68 -11.58
N LEU A 114 -10.44 -1.39 -12.22
CA LEU A 114 -10.13 -2.67 -12.86
C LEU A 114 -9.39 -2.41 -14.18
N GLY A 115 -8.38 -3.21 -14.48
CA GLY A 115 -7.61 -3.14 -15.72
C GLY A 115 -7.09 -4.50 -16.13
N ALA A 116 -6.35 -4.53 -17.24
CA ALA A 116 -5.66 -5.71 -17.72
C ALA A 116 -4.30 -5.33 -18.33
N TYR A 117 -3.34 -6.23 -18.24
CA TYR A 117 -2.08 -6.07 -18.94
C TYR A 117 -2.27 -6.32 -20.45
N PRO A 118 -1.66 -5.51 -21.33
CA PRO A 118 -1.69 -5.77 -22.77
C PRO A 118 -1.05 -7.12 -23.13
N ASP A 119 -1.48 -7.70 -24.25
CA ASP A 119 -0.78 -8.82 -24.89
C ASP A 119 0.52 -8.36 -25.55
N ALA A 120 1.53 -8.05 -24.74
CA ALA A 120 2.83 -7.60 -25.21
C ALA A 120 3.92 -7.88 -24.16
N ASP A 121 5.17 -7.90 -24.60
CA ASP A 121 6.33 -8.04 -23.71
C ASP A 121 6.60 -6.76 -22.90
N LYS A 122 6.19 -5.60 -23.43
CA LYS A 122 6.47 -4.29 -22.86
C LYS A 122 5.30 -3.34 -23.07
N PHE A 123 5.09 -2.48 -22.08
CA PHE A 123 4.25 -1.31 -22.25
C PHE A 123 4.87 -0.37 -23.27
N ASN A 124 4.04 0.46 -23.92
CA ASN A 124 4.51 1.57 -24.75
C ASN A 124 5.43 2.53 -23.98
N SER A 125 5.31 2.59 -22.64
CA SER A 125 6.20 3.35 -21.75
C SER A 125 7.60 2.73 -21.59
N GLY A 126 7.81 1.52 -22.09
CA GLY A 126 9.07 0.76 -22.05
C GLY A 126 9.19 -0.24 -20.90
N GLY A 127 8.28 -0.21 -19.93
CA GLY A 127 8.27 -1.16 -18.80
C GLY A 127 7.94 -2.58 -19.25
N LYS A 128 8.63 -3.59 -18.72
CA LYS A 128 8.33 -5.01 -19.00
C LYS A 128 6.96 -5.38 -18.44
N ILE A 129 6.18 -6.12 -19.23
CA ILE A 129 4.93 -6.75 -18.79
C ILE A 129 5.30 -8.14 -18.26
N LYS A 130 4.96 -8.41 -17.00
CA LYS A 130 5.25 -9.70 -16.34
C LYS A 130 4.15 -10.73 -16.59
N TYR A 131 2.91 -10.27 -16.72
CA TYR A 131 1.72 -11.10 -16.81
C TYR A 131 0.83 -10.63 -17.97
N PRO A 132 1.20 -10.87 -19.24
CA PRO A 132 0.37 -10.49 -20.39
C PRO A 132 -1.05 -11.08 -20.29
N ASN A 133 -2.05 -10.32 -20.74
CA ASN A 133 -3.49 -10.68 -20.72
C ASN A 133 -4.12 -10.93 -19.34
N GLN A 134 -3.36 -10.80 -18.25
CA GLN A 134 -3.90 -10.98 -16.91
C GLN A 134 -4.60 -9.71 -16.43
N GLU A 135 -5.70 -9.89 -15.70
CA GLU A 135 -6.39 -8.81 -15.03
C GLU A 135 -5.50 -8.19 -13.94
N SER A 136 -5.76 -6.93 -13.65
CA SER A 136 -5.03 -6.18 -12.65
C SER A 136 -5.90 -5.07 -12.08
N ILE A 137 -5.36 -4.35 -11.10
CA ILE A 137 -6.00 -3.15 -10.55
C ILE A 137 -5.07 -1.96 -10.58
N LEU A 138 -5.65 -0.78 -10.70
CA LEU A 138 -4.97 0.49 -10.60
C LEU A 138 -5.53 1.22 -9.38
N ILE A 139 -4.70 1.47 -8.38
CA ILE A 139 -5.07 2.16 -7.16
C ILE A 139 -4.59 3.61 -7.31
N THR A 140 -5.51 4.57 -7.20
CA THR A 140 -5.23 5.99 -7.42
C THR A 140 -5.84 6.82 -6.30
N PRO A 141 -5.15 7.84 -5.75
CA PRO A 141 -5.75 8.73 -4.77
C PRO A 141 -6.90 9.53 -5.39
N ILE A 142 -7.92 9.80 -4.57
CA ILE A 142 -9.03 10.68 -4.91
C ILE A 142 -9.09 11.84 -3.93
N ALA A 143 -9.57 12.97 -4.44
CA ALA A 143 -9.83 14.16 -3.65
C ALA A 143 -11.00 14.93 -4.26
N LYS A 144 -11.64 15.74 -3.43
CA LYS A 144 -12.80 16.54 -3.82
C LYS A 144 -12.36 17.74 -4.66
N ASN A 145 -12.91 17.86 -5.86
CA ASN A 145 -12.72 19.00 -6.74
C ASN A 145 -14.09 19.49 -7.22
N ASN A 146 -14.42 20.75 -6.93
CA ASN A 146 -15.73 21.36 -7.25
C ASN A 146 -16.94 20.52 -6.80
N GLY A 147 -16.82 19.82 -5.65
CA GLY A 147 -17.90 19.00 -5.11
C GLY A 147 -17.89 17.53 -5.54
N GLU A 148 -17.07 17.16 -6.52
CA GLU A 148 -16.99 15.80 -7.08
C GLU A 148 -15.70 15.09 -6.63
N GLU A 149 -15.80 13.81 -6.26
CA GLU A 149 -14.63 12.98 -5.94
C GLU A 149 -13.90 12.58 -7.23
N MET A 150 -12.71 13.12 -7.43
CA MET A 150 -11.94 12.94 -8.66
C MET A 150 -10.59 12.31 -8.36
N ALA A 151 -10.14 11.44 -9.27
CA ALA A 151 -8.76 10.97 -9.22
C ALA A 151 -7.81 12.11 -9.61
N TYR A 152 -6.59 12.10 -9.10
CA TYR A 152 -5.60 13.10 -9.47
C TYR A 152 -4.18 12.53 -9.48
N PHE A 153 -3.29 13.28 -10.10
CA PHE A 153 -1.84 13.11 -10.02
C PHE A 153 -1.19 14.47 -9.76
N THR A 154 0.11 14.47 -9.45
CA THR A 154 0.84 15.71 -9.20
C THR A 154 1.75 16.07 -10.36
N ARG A 155 1.76 17.36 -10.69
CA ARG A 155 2.66 17.94 -11.67
C ARG A 155 3.52 18.99 -10.99
N SER A 156 4.77 19.11 -11.42
CA SER A 156 5.66 20.20 -11.02
C SER A 156 6.17 20.97 -12.22
N ASN A 157 6.24 22.30 -12.08
CA ASN A 157 6.78 23.20 -13.10
C ASN A 157 8.31 23.26 -13.12
N LYS A 158 8.99 22.78 -12.07
CA LYS A 158 10.45 22.73 -11.91
C LYS A 158 10.84 21.54 -11.03
N VAL A 159 12.04 20.95 -11.20
CA VAL A 159 12.55 19.92 -10.27
C VAL A 159 12.57 20.51 -8.84
N GLY A 160 11.91 19.85 -7.89
CA GLY A 160 11.80 20.33 -6.50
C GLY A 160 10.90 21.55 -6.30
N GLY A 161 10.19 22.00 -7.33
CA GLY A 161 9.23 23.11 -7.25
C GLY A 161 7.90 22.73 -6.60
N GLU A 162 7.05 23.74 -6.36
CA GLU A 162 5.67 23.54 -5.89
C GLU A 162 4.91 22.59 -6.83
N ARG A 163 4.22 21.61 -6.22
CA ARG A 163 3.38 20.67 -6.95
C ARG A 163 1.96 21.20 -7.02
N TYR A 164 1.25 20.80 -8.05
CA TYR A 164 -0.18 21.08 -8.20
C TYR A 164 -0.92 19.82 -8.64
N PRO A 165 -2.17 19.65 -8.20
CA PRO A 165 -2.99 18.53 -8.59
C PRO A 165 -3.50 18.72 -10.02
N VAL A 166 -3.62 17.62 -10.74
CA VAL A 166 -4.36 17.58 -11.99
C VAL A 166 -5.43 16.52 -11.86
N PHE A 167 -6.68 16.97 -11.81
CA PHE A 167 -7.84 16.12 -11.59
C PHE A 167 -8.33 15.49 -12.90
N THR A 168 -8.79 14.25 -12.81
CA THR A 168 -9.34 13.47 -13.92
C THR A 168 -10.58 12.68 -13.46
N LYS A 169 -11.56 12.51 -14.36
CA LYS A 169 -12.77 11.72 -14.06
C LYS A 169 -12.49 10.22 -14.17
N GLY A 170 -11.47 9.84 -14.94
CA GLY A 170 -11.03 8.45 -15.06
C GLY A 170 -9.62 8.31 -15.63
N LEU A 171 -9.17 7.07 -15.78
CA LEU A 171 -7.84 6.76 -16.33
C LEU A 171 -7.80 6.65 -17.87
N GLY A 172 -8.78 7.26 -18.55
CA GLY A 172 -8.96 7.19 -20.00
C GLY A 172 -8.14 8.23 -20.78
N LYS A 173 -8.69 8.69 -21.91
CA LYS A 173 -8.04 9.69 -22.80
C LYS A 173 -7.62 10.98 -22.08
N GLU A 174 -8.30 11.34 -21.00
CA GLU A 174 -7.99 12.50 -20.16
C GLU A 174 -6.56 12.45 -19.61
N LEU A 175 -6.03 11.25 -19.35
CA LEU A 175 -4.66 11.02 -18.90
C LEU A 175 -3.61 11.13 -20.02
N LEU A 176 -4.02 11.04 -21.28
CA LEU A 176 -3.15 11.23 -22.46
C LEU A 176 -3.04 12.70 -22.89
N THR A 177 -4.07 13.51 -22.62
CA THR A 177 -4.04 14.97 -22.82
C THR A 177 -3.16 15.71 -21.80
N VAL A 178 -2.76 15.00 -20.75
CA VAL A 178 -1.75 15.42 -19.78
C VAL A 178 -0.38 15.21 -20.44
N ASN A 179 0.13 16.27 -21.08
CA ASN A 179 1.37 16.33 -21.87
C ASN A 179 2.69 15.95 -21.13
N GLY A 180 2.81 14.77 -20.51
CA GLY A 180 4.04 14.47 -19.76
C GLY A 180 4.38 13.02 -19.46
N PHE A 181 3.65 12.01 -19.96
CA PHE A 181 4.13 10.63 -19.90
C PHE A 181 5.23 10.39 -20.95
N ARG A 182 6.38 11.08 -20.83
CA ARG A 182 7.61 10.65 -21.51
C ARG A 182 8.15 9.41 -20.80
N THR A 183 8.34 8.36 -21.60
CA THR A 183 8.80 7.02 -21.22
C THR A 183 10.04 7.06 -20.32
N ARG A 184 9.88 6.80 -19.03
CA ARG A 184 11.01 6.49 -18.13
C ARG A 184 11.38 5.02 -18.32
N LYS A 185 12.65 4.75 -18.66
CA LYS A 185 13.23 3.40 -18.51
C LYS A 185 13.22 3.03 -17.03
N MET A 186 12.26 2.20 -16.63
CA MET A 186 12.23 1.61 -15.29
C MET A 186 13.31 0.53 -15.19
N ASN A 187 14.21 0.66 -14.22
CA ASN A 187 15.22 -0.35 -13.94
C ASN A 187 14.57 -1.49 -13.14
N THR A 188 14.20 -2.58 -13.81
CA THR A 188 13.69 -3.82 -13.21
C THR A 188 14.84 -4.55 -12.53
N GLY A 189 15.09 -4.27 -11.24
CA GLY A 189 16.13 -4.99 -10.49
C GLY A 189 16.37 -4.61 -9.02
N SER A 190 15.53 -3.79 -8.38
CA SER A 190 15.73 -3.41 -6.97
C SER A 190 14.41 -3.42 -6.21
N MET A 191 14.39 -4.01 -5.02
CA MET A 191 13.26 -4.00 -4.07
C MET A 191 13.13 -2.68 -3.29
N LEU A 192 13.87 -1.62 -3.67
CA LEU A 192 13.70 -0.24 -3.20
C LEU A 192 14.16 0.76 -4.28
N PRO A 193 13.44 1.85 -4.59
CA PRO A 193 13.85 2.82 -5.60
C PRO A 193 14.48 4.07 -4.94
N PHE A 194 15.81 4.16 -4.88
CA PHE A 194 16.46 5.44 -4.57
C PHE A 194 16.57 6.30 -5.82
N LEU A 195 16.11 7.54 -5.67
CA LEU A 195 15.97 8.60 -6.67
C LEU A 195 17.29 8.98 -7.34
N THR A 196 17.31 9.04 -8.67
CA THR A 196 18.09 10.05 -9.42
C THR A 196 17.43 10.30 -10.77
N VAL A 197 16.80 11.47 -10.98
CA VAL A 197 16.53 12.03 -12.32
C VAL A 197 16.53 13.56 -12.25
N GLN A 198 17.06 14.17 -13.30
CA GLN A 198 17.07 15.60 -13.58
C GLN A 198 16.26 15.83 -14.86
N ASP A 199 15.02 16.32 -14.75
CA ASP A 199 14.21 16.82 -15.89
C ASP A 199 13.27 17.94 -15.42
N THR A 200 13.21 19.06 -16.15
CA THR A 200 12.74 20.36 -15.64
C THR A 200 11.22 20.48 -15.43
N THR A 201 10.41 19.49 -15.82
CA THR A 201 8.99 19.37 -15.44
C THR A 201 8.68 17.90 -15.18
N GLU A 202 8.38 17.53 -13.93
CA GLU A 202 8.16 16.13 -13.53
C GLU A 202 6.68 15.85 -13.29
N ASP A 203 6.00 15.30 -14.30
CA ASP A 203 4.72 14.60 -14.09
C ASP A 203 4.98 13.35 -13.26
N ARG A 204 4.30 13.22 -12.14
CA ARG A 204 4.49 12.11 -11.20
C ARG A 204 3.17 11.37 -11.04
N SER A 205 3.15 10.14 -11.55
CA SER A 205 2.04 9.22 -11.31
C SER A 205 1.93 8.91 -9.82
N LEU A 206 0.72 8.97 -9.30
CA LEU A 206 0.35 8.48 -7.97
C LEU A 206 -0.40 7.15 -8.02
N THR A 207 -0.45 6.51 -9.20
CA THR A 207 -1.19 5.26 -9.39
C THR A 207 -0.30 4.05 -9.12
N MET A 208 -0.72 3.20 -8.19
CA MET A 208 -0.11 1.90 -7.90
C MET A 208 -0.80 0.78 -8.70
N ASN A 209 -0.02 -0.21 -9.13
CA ASN A 209 -0.51 -1.36 -9.90
C ASN A 209 0.21 -2.67 -9.56
N ARG A 210 1.52 -2.61 -9.25
CA ARG A 210 2.37 -3.79 -9.11
C ARG A 210 2.14 -4.54 -7.79
N GLY A 211 1.08 -5.33 -7.74
CA GLY A 211 0.90 -6.40 -6.76
C GLY A 211 1.42 -7.73 -7.29
N PHE A 212 1.56 -8.72 -6.42
CA PHE A 212 1.77 -10.10 -6.83
C PHE A 212 0.45 -10.63 -7.42
N VAL A 213 0.51 -11.01 -8.70
CA VAL A 213 -0.63 -11.58 -9.44
C VAL A 213 -0.38 -13.07 -9.55
N VAL A 214 -1.33 -13.87 -9.06
CA VAL A 214 -1.24 -15.32 -9.05
C VAL A 214 -2.36 -15.88 -9.92
N PRO A 215 -2.03 -16.61 -10.99
CA PRO A 215 -3.00 -17.50 -11.61
C PRO A 215 -3.34 -18.62 -10.60
N PRO A 216 -4.59 -19.10 -10.57
CA PRO A 216 -5.09 -20.05 -9.57
C PRO A 216 -4.10 -21.20 -9.27
N PRO A 217 -3.91 -21.57 -7.98
CA PRO A 217 -3.27 -22.82 -7.62
C PRO A 217 -3.97 -23.99 -8.30
N LYS A 218 -3.20 -25.00 -8.71
CA LYS A 218 -3.75 -26.12 -9.51
C LYS A 218 -4.72 -27.01 -8.76
N ASN A 219 -4.78 -26.99 -7.42
CA ASN A 219 -5.78 -27.65 -6.59
C ASN A 219 -5.69 -27.06 -5.17
N ASP A 220 -6.82 -27.07 -4.47
CA ASP A 220 -7.12 -26.52 -3.15
C ASP A 220 -7.59 -25.06 -3.19
N ASP A 221 -8.91 -24.89 -3.05
CA ASP A 221 -9.59 -23.62 -2.80
C ASP A 221 -9.19 -23.09 -1.41
N ASP A 222 -8.75 -21.83 -1.36
CA ASP A 222 -8.25 -21.16 -0.15
C ASP A 222 -9.26 -21.12 1.01
N PHE A 223 -10.53 -21.47 0.75
CA PHE A 223 -11.63 -21.51 1.72
C PHE A 223 -12.05 -22.91 2.17
N ASN A 224 -11.50 -23.99 1.61
CA ASN A 224 -11.71 -25.31 2.19
C ASN A 224 -10.85 -25.42 3.44
N SER A 225 -11.49 -25.20 4.59
CA SER A 225 -10.91 -25.53 5.88
C SER A 225 -10.50 -26.99 5.86
N GLN A 226 -9.21 -27.27 6.01
CA GLN A 226 -8.75 -28.58 6.42
C GLN A 226 -9.30 -28.82 7.84
N ASN A 227 -10.41 -29.55 7.90
CA ASN A 227 -10.93 -30.15 9.14
C ASN A 227 -10.29 -31.51 9.36
#